data_AF-A0A127QC83-F1
#
_entry.id   AF-A0A127QC83-F1
#
_cell.length_a   1.000
_cell.length_b   1.000
_cell.length_c   1.000
_cell.angle_alpha   90.00
_cell.angle_beta   90.00
_cell.angle_gamma   90.00
#
_symmetry.space_group_name_H-M   'P 1'
#
loop_
_entity.id
_entity.type
_entity.pdbx_description
1 polymer ?
#
loop_
_entity_poly.entity_id
_entity_poly.type
_entity_poly.pdbx_seq_one_letter_code
_entity_poly.pdbx_strand_id
1 'polypeptide(L)'
;MLTSLKKSYLAPAFVCLLASALAPTLAQARNTKLMLPVSEAVSQRAVQQALGSDLSIIFGSAVPDGTTLMSQEIFARGEARPNYQSKVTDDVVVCKMALQNALLDLIKQARNSGANAVVGIVSFYDHLVEMNSTTQYECHAGMTRGVVDLKAKLAKTDRVYSSYGGTTPRLMPPASGYADINDVQQVPFLDQRGREVYQLWLTRTGPRAFVVAEDGFLWQSWGTPPDPNLPRDPALRALQNCYNHGARNCQLYAVDNTVVYHPSAAAGQLQQSTAPAGRAQQGE
;
A
#
# COMPACT_ATOMS: atom_id res chain seq x y z
N MET A 1 -4.44 -48.97 -82.76
CA MET A 1 -4.56 -48.14 -83.98
C MET A 1 -5.27 -46.86 -83.58
N LEU A 2 -4.55 -45.74 -83.44
CA LEU A 2 -4.55 -44.57 -84.36
C LEU A 2 -5.98 -43.99 -84.51
N THR A 3 -6.30 -42.80 -84.00
CA THR A 3 -5.99 -41.46 -84.57
C THR A 3 -6.15 -40.37 -83.48
N SER A 4 -5.16 -39.53 -83.12
CA SER A 4 -4.73 -38.25 -83.73
C SER A 4 -5.85 -37.28 -84.14
N LEU A 5 -5.94 -36.11 -83.49
CA LEU A 5 -5.89 -34.73 -84.06
C LEU A 5 -6.10 -33.69 -82.93
N LYS A 6 -5.07 -32.92 -82.52
CA LYS A 6 -4.64 -31.59 -82.99
C LYS A 6 -5.29 -30.39 -82.26
N LYS A 7 -4.41 -29.69 -81.51
CA LYS A 7 -4.47 -28.36 -80.87
C LYS A 7 -5.25 -27.27 -81.61
N SER A 8 -5.88 -26.37 -80.85
CA SER A 8 -5.83 -24.92 -81.13
C SER A 8 -6.01 -24.11 -79.84
N TYR A 9 -5.26 -23.01 -79.79
CA TYR A 9 -4.90 -22.18 -78.64
C TYR A 9 -5.94 -21.09 -78.36
N LEU A 10 -6.16 -20.78 -77.07
CA LEU A 10 -6.57 -19.45 -76.59
C LEU A 10 -6.07 -19.30 -75.14
N ALA A 11 -5.06 -18.47 -74.93
CA ALA A 11 -4.77 -17.80 -73.65
C ALA A 11 -5.50 -16.43 -73.65
N PRO A 12 -5.63 -15.65 -72.56
CA PRO A 12 -5.05 -15.77 -71.21
C PRO A 12 -6.01 -15.44 -70.02
N ALA A 13 -5.51 -15.58 -68.79
CA ALA A 13 -5.86 -14.82 -67.57
C ALA A 13 -7.31 -14.84 -67.00
N PHE A 14 -7.51 -15.62 -65.93
CA PHE A 14 -8.38 -15.26 -64.80
C PHE A 14 -7.75 -15.85 -63.52
N VAL A 15 -6.84 -15.09 -62.89
CA VAL A 15 -7.09 -14.30 -61.67
C VAL A 15 -7.38 -15.19 -60.46
N CYS A 16 -6.38 -15.26 -59.57
CA CYS A 16 -6.49 -15.68 -58.18
C CYS A 16 -7.75 -15.12 -57.51
N LEU A 17 -8.50 -15.92 -56.74
CA LEU A 17 -9.17 -15.49 -55.49
C LEU A 17 -10.07 -16.62 -54.95
N LEU A 18 -9.45 -17.62 -54.30
CA LEU A 18 -10.09 -18.39 -53.24
C LEU A 18 -9.20 -18.31 -51.99
N ALA A 19 -8.92 -17.08 -51.57
CA ALA A 19 -8.50 -16.75 -50.22
C ALA A 19 -9.70 -16.13 -49.51
N SER A 20 -10.74 -16.93 -49.28
CA SER A 20 -11.87 -16.53 -48.45
C SER A 20 -11.39 -16.38 -47.01
N ALA A 21 -11.11 -15.13 -46.66
CA ALA A 21 -10.93 -14.52 -45.35
C ALA A 21 -11.27 -15.42 -44.15
N LEU A 22 -10.27 -16.15 -43.65
CA LEU A 22 -10.07 -16.23 -42.21
C LEU A 22 -9.69 -14.81 -41.78
N ALA A 23 -10.66 -13.94 -41.48
CA ALA A 23 -10.36 -12.78 -40.67
C ALA A 23 -9.92 -13.36 -39.32
N PRO A 24 -8.63 -13.26 -38.92
CA PRO A 24 -8.28 -13.61 -37.56
C PRO A 24 -9.07 -12.63 -36.70
N THR A 25 -10.08 -13.12 -35.98
CA THR A 25 -10.57 -12.40 -34.82
C THR A 25 -9.35 -12.29 -33.93
N LEU A 26 -8.72 -11.12 -33.91
CA LEU A 26 -7.63 -10.85 -33.00
C LEU A 26 -8.23 -11.03 -31.61
N ALA A 27 -7.98 -12.18 -31.00
CA ALA A 27 -8.20 -12.37 -29.58
C ALA A 27 -7.27 -11.38 -28.89
N GLN A 28 -7.79 -10.18 -28.62
CA GLN A 28 -7.06 -9.12 -27.94
C GLN A 28 -6.90 -9.56 -26.48
N ALA A 29 -5.80 -10.23 -26.19
CA ALA A 29 -5.38 -10.55 -24.83
C ALA A 29 -4.95 -9.24 -24.15
N ARG A 30 -5.92 -8.51 -23.62
CA ARG A 30 -5.68 -7.31 -22.82
C ARG A 30 -5.01 -7.71 -21.50
N ASN A 31 -3.99 -6.95 -21.12
CA ASN A 31 -3.34 -7.03 -19.81
C ASN A 31 -3.05 -5.60 -19.32
N THR A 32 -3.97 -5.02 -18.54
CA THR A 32 -3.81 -3.66 -18.00
C THR A 32 -3.26 -3.76 -16.59
N LYS A 33 -2.11 -3.10 -16.36
CA LYS A 33 -1.54 -2.93 -15.03
C LYS A 33 -2.25 -1.79 -14.30
N LEU A 34 -2.77 -2.07 -13.11
CA LEU A 34 -3.37 -1.11 -12.20
C LEU A 34 -2.59 -1.11 -10.88
N MET A 35 -2.46 0.08 -10.29
CA MET A 35 -1.84 0.33 -9.00
C MET A 35 -2.92 0.86 -8.07
N LEU A 36 -3.38 0.04 -7.13
CA LEU A 36 -4.60 0.32 -6.37
C LEU A 36 -4.33 0.33 -4.86
N PRO A 37 -5.15 1.06 -4.06
CA PRO A 37 -4.97 1.10 -2.62
C PRO A 37 -5.23 -0.25 -1.95
N VAL A 38 -4.32 -0.68 -1.07
CA VAL A 38 -4.47 -1.89 -0.25
C VAL A 38 -5.66 -1.77 0.71
N SER A 39 -5.88 -0.57 1.25
CA SER A 39 -6.89 -0.31 2.29
C SER A 39 -8.30 -0.73 1.86
N GLU A 40 -8.67 -0.50 0.60
CA GLU A 40 -10.00 -0.82 0.10
C GLU A 40 -10.27 -2.33 0.05
N ALA A 41 -9.25 -3.12 -0.27
CA ALA A 41 -9.39 -4.55 -0.38
C ALA A 41 -9.31 -5.24 0.99
N VAL A 42 -8.41 -4.78 1.86
CA VAL A 42 -8.28 -5.26 3.24
C VAL A 42 -9.55 -4.96 4.04
N SER A 43 -10.23 -3.84 3.77
CA SER A 43 -11.48 -3.47 4.43
C SER A 43 -12.69 -4.32 4.00
N GLN A 44 -12.53 -5.24 3.03
CA GLN A 44 -13.63 -6.10 2.62
C GLN A 44 -14.02 -7.07 3.74
N ARG A 45 -15.34 -7.23 3.93
CA ARG A 45 -15.91 -8.01 5.03
C ARG A 45 -15.36 -9.44 5.10
N ALA A 46 -15.15 -10.07 3.95
CA ALA A 46 -14.60 -11.43 3.87
C ALA A 46 -13.17 -11.50 4.42
N VAL A 47 -12.31 -10.52 4.08
CA VAL A 47 -10.94 -10.44 4.61
C VAL A 47 -10.97 -10.19 6.11
N GLN A 48 -11.75 -9.20 6.56
CA GLN A 48 -11.88 -8.86 7.98
C GLN A 48 -12.38 -10.05 8.82
N GLN A 49 -13.35 -10.81 8.31
CA GLN A 49 -13.85 -12.02 8.98
C GLN A 49 -12.79 -13.14 9.03
N ALA A 50 -12.00 -13.31 7.97
CA ALA A 50 -10.95 -14.33 7.94
C ALA A 50 -9.75 -13.96 8.83
N LEU A 51 -9.43 -12.67 8.94
CA LEU A 51 -8.43 -12.14 9.87
C LEU A 51 -8.82 -12.40 11.32
N GLY A 52 -10.10 -12.21 11.66
CA GLY A 52 -10.53 -12.27 13.06
C GLY A 52 -9.82 -11.20 13.91
N SER A 53 -9.70 -11.46 15.21
CA SER A 53 -8.93 -10.62 16.13
C SER A 53 -7.52 -11.14 16.39
N ASP A 54 -7.19 -12.31 15.86
CA ASP A 54 -6.01 -13.09 16.22
C ASP A 54 -4.92 -13.09 15.14
N LEU A 55 -5.21 -12.61 13.93
CA LEU A 55 -4.28 -12.63 12.80
C LEU A 55 -4.05 -11.25 12.19
N SER A 56 -2.79 -10.95 11.90
CA SER A 56 -2.34 -9.65 11.37
C SER A 56 -1.80 -9.76 9.94
N ILE A 57 -2.02 -8.75 9.11
CA ILE A 57 -1.48 -8.66 7.74
C ILE A 57 -0.72 -7.35 7.60
N ILE A 58 0.52 -7.42 7.11
CA ILE A 58 1.43 -6.26 7.05
C ILE A 58 2.07 -6.19 5.66
N PHE A 59 1.69 -5.13 4.93
CA PHE A 59 2.22 -4.81 3.60
C PHE A 59 3.54 -4.05 3.68
N GLY A 60 4.31 -4.17 2.60
CA GLY A 60 5.69 -3.73 2.49
C GLY A 60 6.68 -4.81 2.93
N SER A 61 7.91 -4.73 2.43
CA SER A 61 8.95 -5.74 2.68
C SER A 61 9.53 -5.72 4.09
N ALA A 62 9.24 -4.68 4.87
CA ALA A 62 9.70 -4.55 6.24
C ALA A 62 9.05 -5.61 7.16
N VAL A 63 9.87 -6.23 7.99
CA VAL A 63 9.42 -7.14 9.06
C VAL A 63 9.44 -6.34 10.37
N PRO A 64 8.30 -6.15 11.05
CA PRO A 64 8.26 -5.37 12.28
C PRO A 64 9.06 -6.01 13.43
N ASP A 65 9.60 -5.18 14.31
CA ASP A 65 10.24 -5.64 15.55
C ASP A 65 9.28 -6.47 16.41
N GLY A 66 9.80 -7.51 17.05
CA GLY A 66 8.99 -8.48 17.81
C GLY A 66 8.35 -9.58 16.95
N THR A 67 8.59 -9.56 15.63
CA THR A 67 8.10 -10.61 14.72
C THR A 67 9.11 -11.76 14.62
N THR A 68 8.66 -12.98 14.90
CA THR A 68 9.43 -14.21 14.64
C THR A 68 8.97 -14.83 13.33
N LEU A 69 9.83 -14.85 12.32
CA LEU A 69 9.52 -15.47 11.03
C LEU A 69 9.41 -17.00 11.17
N MET A 70 8.37 -17.56 10.55
CA MET A 70 8.09 -19.00 10.50
C MET A 70 8.35 -19.60 9.11
N SER A 71 8.49 -18.77 8.08
CA SER A 71 8.79 -19.20 6.71
C SER A 71 9.78 -18.27 6.02
N GLN A 72 10.45 -18.76 4.97
CA GLN A 72 11.33 -17.96 4.13
C GLN A 72 10.52 -17.01 3.24
N GLU A 73 9.80 -17.55 2.27
CA GLU A 73 8.87 -16.84 1.40
C GLU A 73 7.69 -17.78 1.07
N ILE A 74 6.49 -17.22 1.03
CA ILE A 74 5.27 -17.88 0.54
C ILE A 74 4.64 -17.02 -0.53
N PHE A 75 3.80 -17.62 -1.36
CA PHE A 75 3.17 -16.96 -2.49
C PHE A 75 1.66 -17.16 -2.46
N ALA A 76 0.93 -16.16 -2.96
CA ALA A 76 -0.51 -16.27 -3.20
C ALA A 76 -0.85 -15.62 -4.54
N ARG A 77 -1.64 -16.33 -5.36
CA ARG A 77 -2.21 -15.82 -6.60
C ARG A 77 -3.71 -15.70 -6.44
N GLY A 78 -4.20 -14.46 -6.41
CA GLY A 78 -5.61 -14.15 -6.39
C GLY A 78 -6.13 -13.89 -7.79
N GLU A 79 -7.26 -14.51 -8.14
CA GLU A 79 -7.92 -14.30 -9.43
C GLU A 79 -9.38 -13.92 -9.25
N ALA A 80 -9.90 -13.05 -10.13
CA ALA A 80 -11.32 -12.72 -10.20
C ALA A 80 -11.78 -12.55 -11.64
N ARG A 81 -13.03 -12.90 -11.94
CA ARG A 81 -13.59 -12.82 -13.30
C ARG A 81 -14.27 -11.47 -13.55
N PRO A 82 -14.02 -10.81 -14.70
CA PRO A 82 -14.67 -9.54 -15.06
C PRO A 82 -16.13 -9.68 -15.51
N ASN A 83 -16.61 -10.88 -15.81
CA ASN A 83 -17.98 -11.13 -16.28
C ASN A 83 -18.81 -11.90 -15.26
N TYR A 84 -18.91 -11.39 -14.04
CA TYR A 84 -19.75 -12.01 -13.02
C TYR A 84 -21.24 -11.85 -13.39
N GLN A 85 -21.98 -12.96 -13.46
CA GLN A 85 -23.40 -12.98 -13.83
C GLN A 85 -23.73 -12.27 -15.16
N SER A 86 -22.88 -12.41 -16.17
CA SER A 86 -23.07 -11.81 -17.50
C SER A 86 -23.09 -10.27 -17.53
N LYS A 87 -22.61 -9.61 -16.46
CA LYS A 87 -22.37 -8.16 -16.42
C LYS A 87 -20.88 -7.87 -16.50
N VAL A 88 -20.52 -6.90 -17.36
CA VAL A 88 -19.16 -6.37 -17.42
C VAL A 88 -18.88 -5.66 -16.10
N THR A 89 -17.81 -6.08 -15.44
CA THR A 89 -17.35 -5.54 -14.16
C THR A 89 -16.11 -4.69 -14.41
N ASP A 90 -16.07 -3.50 -13.80
CA ASP A 90 -14.94 -2.58 -13.91
C ASP A 90 -13.64 -3.21 -13.38
N ASP A 91 -12.51 -2.92 -14.04
CA ASP A 91 -11.22 -3.52 -13.70
C ASP A 91 -10.82 -3.26 -12.25
N VAL A 92 -11.13 -2.09 -11.69
CA VAL A 92 -10.83 -1.75 -10.28
C VAL A 92 -11.57 -2.71 -9.35
N VAL A 93 -12.83 -3.02 -9.66
CA VAL A 93 -13.66 -3.96 -8.88
C VAL A 93 -13.12 -5.38 -9.02
N VAL A 94 -12.75 -5.79 -10.24
CA VAL A 94 -12.14 -7.12 -10.48
C VAL A 94 -10.82 -7.25 -9.72
N CYS A 95 -9.97 -6.23 -9.76
CA CYS A 95 -8.71 -6.20 -9.03
C CYS A 95 -8.90 -6.25 -7.52
N LYS A 96 -9.90 -5.53 -7.00
CA LYS A 96 -10.27 -5.58 -5.58
C LYS A 96 -10.71 -6.99 -5.15
N MET A 97 -11.45 -7.70 -5.98
CA MET A 97 -11.83 -9.11 -5.73
C MET A 97 -10.63 -10.05 -5.85
N ALA A 98 -9.74 -9.82 -6.82
CA ALA A 98 -8.52 -10.61 -6.98
C ALA A 98 -7.60 -10.47 -5.75
N LEU A 99 -7.37 -9.24 -5.26
CA LEU A 99 -6.61 -9.03 -4.03
C LEU A 99 -7.30 -9.67 -2.82
N GLN A 100 -8.63 -9.56 -2.70
CA GLN A 100 -9.37 -10.27 -1.64
C GLN A 100 -9.03 -11.76 -1.63
N ASN A 101 -9.10 -12.40 -2.80
CA ASN A 101 -8.85 -13.84 -2.92
C ASN A 101 -7.40 -14.20 -2.58
N ALA A 102 -6.42 -13.39 -3.00
CA ALA A 102 -5.01 -13.56 -2.62
C ALA A 102 -4.82 -13.45 -1.10
N LEU A 103 -5.45 -12.45 -0.46
CA LEU A 103 -5.37 -12.25 0.99
C LEU A 103 -6.00 -13.40 1.76
N LEU A 104 -7.16 -13.90 1.32
CA LEU A 104 -7.81 -15.06 1.94
C LEU A 104 -6.93 -16.31 1.86
N ASP A 105 -6.19 -16.49 0.75
CA ASP A 105 -5.23 -17.59 0.63
C ASP A 105 -4.06 -17.44 1.60
N LEU A 106 -3.45 -16.24 1.70
CA LEU A 106 -2.39 -15.98 2.68
C LEU A 106 -2.86 -16.21 4.13
N ILE A 107 -4.08 -15.76 4.48
CA ILE A 107 -4.68 -15.99 5.80
C ILE A 107 -4.84 -17.49 6.06
N LYS A 108 -5.33 -18.24 5.08
CA LYS A 108 -5.47 -19.69 5.18
C LYS A 108 -4.11 -20.37 5.38
N GLN A 109 -3.09 -19.99 4.62
CA GLN A 109 -1.74 -20.51 4.75
C GLN A 109 -1.16 -20.23 6.16
N ALA A 110 -1.35 -19.01 6.67
CA ALA A 110 -0.93 -18.62 8.01
C ALA A 110 -1.59 -19.46 9.10
N ARG A 111 -2.92 -19.58 9.06
CA ARG A 111 -3.68 -20.37 10.04
C ARG A 111 -3.28 -21.85 10.01
N ASN A 112 -3.15 -22.43 8.82
CA ASN A 112 -2.72 -23.83 8.66
C ASN A 112 -1.30 -24.09 9.18
N SER A 113 -0.46 -23.06 9.23
CA SER A 113 0.92 -23.15 9.72
C SER A 113 1.05 -22.75 11.20
N GLY A 114 -0.05 -22.39 11.88
CA GLY A 114 -0.02 -21.89 13.26
C GLY A 114 0.61 -20.51 13.41
N ALA A 115 0.69 -19.74 12.31
CA ALA A 115 1.14 -18.36 12.31
C ALA A 115 -0.02 -17.43 12.69
N ASN A 116 0.29 -16.32 13.36
CA ASN A 116 -0.69 -15.28 13.70
C ASN A 116 -0.37 -13.94 13.01
N ALA A 117 0.60 -13.93 12.09
CA ALA A 117 0.84 -12.81 11.19
C ALA A 117 1.29 -13.28 9.80
N VAL A 118 0.92 -12.49 8.80
CA VAL A 118 1.50 -12.49 7.46
C VAL A 118 2.18 -11.14 7.27
N VAL A 119 3.48 -11.15 7.04
CA VAL A 119 4.32 -9.95 6.98
C VAL A 119 5.13 -9.93 5.69
N GLY A 120 5.77 -8.80 5.38
CA GLY A 120 6.60 -8.72 4.19
C GLY A 120 5.79 -8.80 2.89
N ILE A 121 4.52 -8.40 2.92
CA ILE A 121 3.62 -8.59 1.76
C ILE A 121 3.95 -7.56 0.70
N VAL A 122 4.39 -8.05 -0.45
CA VAL A 122 4.75 -7.26 -1.63
C VAL A 122 4.02 -7.81 -2.84
N SER A 123 3.71 -6.95 -3.82
CA SER A 123 3.22 -7.47 -5.10
C SER A 123 4.38 -8.11 -5.85
N PHE A 124 4.13 -9.26 -6.46
CA PHE A 124 5.15 -10.10 -7.08
C PHE A 124 4.63 -10.69 -8.40
N TYR A 125 4.24 -9.80 -9.31
CA TYR A 125 3.60 -10.16 -10.57
C TYR A 125 4.49 -11.08 -11.41
N ASP A 126 3.88 -12.15 -11.94
CA ASP A 126 4.52 -13.22 -12.71
C ASP A 126 5.70 -13.90 -12.00
N HIS A 127 5.83 -13.70 -10.69
CA HIS A 127 6.98 -14.14 -9.90
C HIS A 127 8.33 -13.59 -10.38
N LEU A 128 8.32 -12.42 -11.03
CA LEU A 128 9.51 -11.81 -11.62
C LEU A 128 9.82 -10.44 -11.03
N VAL A 129 8.79 -9.62 -10.83
CA VAL A 129 8.97 -8.21 -10.45
C VAL A 129 8.36 -7.98 -9.07
N GLU A 130 9.22 -7.62 -8.12
CA GLU A 130 8.78 -7.19 -6.79
C GLU A 130 8.42 -5.71 -6.79
N MET A 131 7.25 -5.40 -6.26
CA MET A 131 6.82 -4.04 -5.96
C MET A 131 6.57 -3.93 -4.46
N ASN A 132 7.49 -3.23 -3.80
CA ASN A 132 7.41 -2.93 -2.39
C ASN A 132 6.58 -1.66 -2.15
N SER A 133 5.39 -1.82 -1.57
CA SER A 133 4.57 -0.71 -1.11
C SER A 133 3.74 -1.11 0.10
N THR A 134 3.63 -0.19 1.06
CA THR A 134 2.78 -0.35 2.24
C THR A 134 1.33 0.07 1.99
N THR A 135 1.06 0.78 0.89
CA THR A 135 -0.23 1.43 0.62
C THR A 135 -0.87 1.01 -0.70
N GLN A 136 -0.09 0.47 -1.65
CA GLN A 136 -0.57 0.09 -2.98
C GLN A 136 -0.23 -1.36 -3.32
N TYR A 137 -1.05 -1.99 -4.16
CA TYR A 137 -0.78 -3.29 -4.76
C TYR A 137 -0.88 -3.23 -6.29
N GLU A 138 -0.16 -4.13 -6.94
CA GLU A 138 -0.18 -4.30 -8.39
C GLU A 138 -1.24 -5.34 -8.77
N CYS A 139 -2.07 -4.99 -9.76
CA CYS A 139 -3.05 -5.87 -10.35
C CYS A 139 -2.94 -5.85 -11.88
N HIS A 140 -3.17 -7.00 -12.48
CA HIS A 140 -3.22 -7.16 -13.92
C HIS A 140 -4.63 -7.57 -14.36
N ALA A 141 -5.39 -6.61 -14.88
CA ALA A 141 -6.75 -6.80 -15.36
C ALA A 141 -6.75 -7.19 -16.85
N GLY A 142 -7.33 -8.35 -17.14
CA GLY A 142 -7.50 -8.86 -18.50
C GLY A 142 -8.93 -9.28 -18.81
N MET A 143 -9.16 -9.66 -20.06
CA MET A 143 -10.49 -10.00 -20.56
C MET A 143 -11.14 -11.20 -19.85
N THR A 144 -10.32 -12.16 -19.38
CA THR A 144 -10.83 -13.38 -18.73
C THR A 144 -10.74 -13.33 -17.21
N ARG A 145 -9.79 -12.57 -16.66
CA ARG A 145 -9.54 -12.47 -15.23
C ARG A 145 -8.71 -11.22 -14.90
N GLY A 146 -8.87 -10.72 -13.68
CA GLY A 146 -7.85 -9.92 -13.00
C GLY A 146 -6.99 -10.83 -12.12
N VAL A 147 -5.69 -10.54 -12.05
CA VAL A 147 -4.70 -11.31 -11.30
C VAL A 147 -3.94 -10.39 -10.35
N VAL A 148 -3.75 -10.85 -9.12
CA VAL A 148 -2.86 -10.25 -8.12
C VAL A 148 -1.97 -11.34 -7.57
N ASP A 149 -0.67 -11.18 -7.75
CA ASP A 149 0.34 -12.09 -7.21
C ASP A 149 1.05 -11.42 -6.05
N LEU A 150 1.10 -12.12 -4.92
CA LEU A 150 1.72 -11.65 -3.71
C LEU A 150 2.85 -12.60 -3.30
N LYS A 151 3.90 -12.00 -2.74
CA LYS A 151 4.94 -12.68 -1.99
C LYS A 151 4.87 -12.19 -0.54
N ALA A 152 5.03 -13.10 0.41
CA ALA A 152 4.89 -12.81 1.83
C ALA A 152 5.70 -13.77 2.69
N LYS A 153 5.67 -13.56 4.01
CA LYS A 153 6.25 -14.46 5.01
C LYS A 153 5.23 -14.72 6.12
N LEU A 154 5.23 -15.94 6.63
CA LEU A 154 4.45 -16.31 7.81
C LEU A 154 5.25 -15.98 9.06
N ALA A 155 4.58 -15.52 10.09
CA ALA A 155 5.23 -15.16 11.33
C ALA A 155 4.37 -15.41 12.57
N LYS A 156 5.06 -15.51 13.72
CA LYS A 156 4.48 -15.23 15.02
C LYS A 156 4.81 -13.82 15.45
N THR A 157 3.81 -13.11 15.95
CA THR A 157 3.93 -11.84 16.65
C THR A 157 3.33 -12.01 18.03
N ASP A 158 4.06 -11.62 19.06
CA ASP A 158 3.57 -11.53 20.43
C ASP A 158 2.57 -10.36 20.60
N ARG A 159 2.61 -9.40 19.67
CA ARG A 159 1.59 -8.35 19.50
C ARG A 159 0.47 -8.85 18.59
N VAL A 160 -0.66 -9.20 19.20
CA VAL A 160 -1.93 -9.47 18.49
C VAL A 160 -2.43 -8.15 17.90
N TYR A 161 -2.29 -7.90 16.58
CA TYR A 161 -2.92 -6.73 15.93
C TYR A 161 -4.45 -6.90 15.86
N SER A 162 -5.12 -6.81 17.02
CA SER A 162 -6.51 -7.21 17.22
C SER A 162 -7.51 -6.21 16.61
N SER A 163 -8.01 -6.51 15.41
CA SER A 163 -9.30 -6.02 14.95
C SER A 163 -10.42 -6.70 15.77
N TYR A 164 -11.18 -5.92 16.52
CA TYR A 164 -12.29 -6.27 17.41
C TYR A 164 -11.95 -6.48 18.89
N GLY A 165 -12.06 -5.37 19.64
CA GLY A 165 -12.34 -5.38 21.08
C GLY A 165 -11.12 -5.29 21.98
N GLY A 166 -10.60 -4.07 22.15
CA GLY A 166 -9.53 -3.77 23.11
C GLY A 166 -8.18 -3.56 22.43
N THR A 167 -7.77 -2.29 22.31
CA THR A 167 -6.42 -1.84 21.90
C THR A 167 -5.83 -2.62 20.72
N THR A 168 -6.22 -2.27 19.49
CA THR A 168 -5.39 -2.54 18.31
C THR A 168 -3.97 -2.05 18.61
N PRO A 169 -2.94 -2.90 18.59
CA PRO A 169 -1.56 -2.45 18.46
C PRO A 169 -1.51 -1.50 17.28
N ARG A 170 -1.22 -0.26 17.61
CA ARG A 170 -0.94 0.78 16.65
C ARG A 170 0.23 0.29 15.80
N LEU A 171 0.08 0.28 14.47
CA LEU A 171 1.22 0.20 13.57
C LEU A 171 1.98 1.51 13.75
N MET A 172 2.78 1.58 14.81
CA MET A 172 3.57 2.74 15.17
C MET A 172 4.76 2.75 14.20
N PRO A 173 4.99 3.84 13.45
CA PRO A 173 6.23 3.97 12.72
C PRO A 173 7.41 3.81 13.70
N PRO A 174 8.51 3.16 13.29
CA PRO A 174 9.66 3.00 14.17
C PRO A 174 10.21 4.37 14.57
N ALA A 175 10.89 4.41 15.72
CA ALA A 175 11.59 5.61 16.15
C ALA A 175 12.59 6.04 15.07
N SER A 176 12.53 7.30 14.68
CA SER A 176 13.42 7.88 13.67
C SER A 176 14.83 8.17 14.20
N GLY A 177 14.97 8.31 15.52
CA GLY A 177 16.18 8.83 16.16
C GLY A 177 16.42 10.33 15.93
N TYR A 178 15.45 11.05 15.35
CA TYR A 178 15.61 12.44 14.95
C TYR A 178 15.80 13.42 16.13
N ALA A 179 15.02 13.29 17.20
CA ALA A 179 15.09 14.16 18.38
C ALA A 179 14.51 13.49 19.63
N ASP A 180 14.86 14.01 20.82
CA ASP A 180 14.13 13.71 22.05
C ASP A 180 12.72 14.31 21.96
N ILE A 181 11.70 13.58 22.40
CA ILE A 181 10.32 14.03 22.32
C ILE A 181 10.06 15.31 23.13
N ASN A 182 10.83 15.55 24.20
CA ASN A 182 10.72 16.73 25.04
C ASN A 182 11.50 17.93 24.48
N ASP A 183 12.30 17.76 23.43
CA ASP A 183 13.01 18.85 22.78
C ASP A 183 12.09 19.59 21.81
N VAL A 184 11.34 20.54 22.36
CA VAL A 184 10.37 21.39 21.64
C VAL A 184 11.03 22.22 20.53
N GLN A 185 12.34 22.47 20.62
CA GLN A 185 13.04 23.27 19.61
C GLN A 185 13.36 22.50 18.34
N GLN A 186 13.30 21.15 18.39
CA GLN A 186 13.58 20.30 17.23
C GLN A 186 12.35 20.04 16.35
N VAL A 187 11.15 20.43 16.81
CA VAL A 187 9.92 20.26 16.04
C VAL A 187 9.97 21.18 14.82
N PRO A 188 10.04 20.64 13.60
CA PRO A 188 10.31 21.44 12.41
C PRO A 188 9.09 22.29 12.04
N PHE A 189 9.36 23.40 11.33
CA PHE A 189 8.38 24.32 10.75
C PHE A 189 7.50 25.12 11.73
N LEU A 190 7.57 24.84 13.04
CA LEU A 190 6.72 25.52 14.01
C LEU A 190 7.25 26.90 14.41
N ASP A 191 6.34 27.86 14.52
CA ASP A 191 6.58 29.12 15.21
C ASP A 191 6.40 28.98 16.73
N GLN A 192 6.44 30.10 17.47
CA GLN A 192 6.30 30.07 18.93
C GLN A 192 4.94 29.52 19.37
N ARG A 193 3.87 29.88 18.66
CA ARG A 193 2.52 29.41 18.95
C ARG A 193 2.39 27.91 18.69
N GLY A 194 2.99 27.42 17.61
CA GLY A 194 3.02 25.99 17.30
C GLY A 194 3.77 25.19 18.36
N ARG A 195 4.89 25.72 18.87
CA ARG A 195 5.64 25.11 19.98
C ARG A 195 4.83 25.03 21.27
N GLU A 196 4.02 26.04 21.58
CA GLU A 196 3.10 26.01 22.72
C GLU A 196 2.02 24.91 22.56
N VAL A 197 1.51 24.72 21.34
CA VAL A 197 0.57 23.61 21.06
C VAL A 197 1.27 22.26 21.25
N TYR A 198 2.52 22.12 20.81
CA TYR A 198 3.30 20.90 21.02
C TYR A 198 3.56 20.64 22.52
N GLN A 199 3.92 21.66 23.30
CA GLN A 199 4.07 21.53 24.75
C GLN A 199 2.78 21.07 25.43
N LEU A 200 1.63 21.63 25.03
CA LEU A 200 0.34 21.19 25.54
C LEU A 200 0.05 19.73 25.14
N TRP A 201 0.41 19.34 23.92
CA TRP A 201 0.25 17.98 23.43
C TRP A 201 1.05 16.96 24.24
N LEU A 202 2.27 17.31 24.67
CA LEU A 202 3.12 16.48 25.54
C LEU A 202 2.46 16.13 26.88
N THR A 203 1.47 16.91 27.33
CA THR A 203 0.72 16.63 28.57
C THR A 203 -0.43 15.63 28.39
N ARG A 204 -0.81 15.29 27.15
CA ARG A 204 -2.00 14.48 26.86
C ARG A 204 -1.75 12.99 27.10
N THR A 205 -2.65 12.30 27.77
CA THR A 205 -2.59 10.84 27.91
C THR A 205 -2.81 10.15 26.56
N GLY A 206 -2.03 9.10 26.28
CA GLY A 206 -2.12 8.33 25.04
C GLY A 206 -3.45 7.56 24.87
N PRO A 207 -3.77 7.10 23.65
CA PRO A 207 -2.93 7.22 22.45
C PRO A 207 -2.99 8.64 21.85
N ARG A 208 -1.88 9.13 21.29
CA ARG A 208 -1.75 10.50 20.74
C ARG A 208 -0.86 10.59 19.50
N ALA A 209 -1.06 11.59 18.65
CA ALA A 209 -0.20 11.89 17.50
C ALA A 209 -0.08 13.40 17.29
N PHE A 210 1.05 13.79 16.71
CA PHE A 210 1.35 15.15 16.29
C PHE A 210 1.87 15.14 14.85
N VAL A 211 1.27 15.97 14.01
CA VAL A 211 1.62 16.16 12.59
C VAL A 211 2.11 17.57 12.38
N VAL A 212 3.12 17.70 11.52
CA VAL A 212 3.71 18.96 11.06
C VAL A 212 3.66 19.03 9.54
N ALA A 213 3.64 20.23 8.99
CA ALA A 213 3.66 20.51 7.57
C ALA A 213 4.68 21.62 7.25
N GLU A 214 5.22 21.64 6.04
CA GLU A 214 6.29 22.56 5.61
C GLU A 214 5.83 24.03 5.49
N ASP A 215 4.53 24.29 5.49
CA ASP A 215 3.95 25.63 5.57
C ASP A 215 3.70 26.11 7.01
N GLY A 216 4.15 25.35 8.00
CA GLY A 216 3.98 25.65 9.43
C GLY A 216 2.65 25.21 10.01
N PHE A 217 1.77 24.58 9.21
CA PHE A 217 0.55 23.97 9.74
C PHE A 217 0.89 22.78 10.64
N LEU A 218 0.08 22.59 11.68
CA LEU A 218 0.19 21.48 12.61
C LEU A 218 -1.18 20.93 12.95
N TRP A 219 -1.23 19.65 13.30
CA TRP A 219 -2.42 19.07 13.89
C TRP A 219 -2.09 18.05 14.96
N GLN A 220 -2.90 18.04 16.01
CA GLN A 220 -2.78 17.10 17.13
C GLN A 220 -4.05 16.28 17.28
N SER A 221 -3.90 15.01 17.64
CA SER A 221 -5.03 14.14 17.94
C SER A 221 -4.66 13.23 19.10
N TRP A 222 -5.63 12.93 19.96
CA TRP A 222 -5.46 12.01 21.08
C TRP A 222 -6.76 11.28 21.40
N GLY A 223 -6.65 10.22 22.20
CA GLY A 223 -7.77 9.43 22.71
C GLY A 223 -8.67 8.84 21.63
N THR A 224 -9.92 8.60 22.01
CA THR A 224 -10.99 8.16 21.10
C THR A 224 -11.72 9.40 20.57
N PRO A 225 -11.96 9.50 19.25
CA PRO A 225 -12.67 10.65 18.70
C PRO A 225 -14.14 10.65 19.16
N PRO A 226 -14.76 11.83 19.37
CA PRO A 226 -16.19 11.93 19.67
C PRO A 226 -17.07 11.48 18.49
N ASP A 227 -16.66 11.78 17.26
CA ASP A 227 -17.34 11.35 16.04
C ASP A 227 -16.97 9.90 15.72
N PRO A 228 -17.95 8.97 15.68
CA PRO A 228 -17.70 7.56 15.38
C PRO A 228 -17.24 7.30 13.94
N ASN A 229 -17.39 8.28 13.04
CA ASN A 229 -16.95 8.16 11.64
C ASN A 229 -15.46 8.49 11.47
N LEU A 230 -14.80 9.06 12.48
CA LEU A 230 -13.38 9.36 12.43
C LEU A 230 -12.53 8.12 12.76
N PRO A 231 -11.34 7.98 12.15
CA PRO A 231 -10.41 6.90 12.50
C PRO A 231 -10.15 6.82 14.00
N ARG A 232 -10.14 5.63 14.61
CA ARG A 232 -9.82 5.49 16.05
C ARG A 232 -8.33 5.69 16.35
N ASP A 233 -7.46 5.49 15.37
CA ASP A 233 -6.02 5.78 15.50
C ASP A 233 -5.76 7.30 15.44
N PRO A 234 -5.14 7.91 16.46
CA PRO A 234 -4.82 9.33 16.45
C PRO A 234 -3.85 9.73 15.33
N ALA A 235 -2.98 8.84 14.85
CA ALA A 235 -2.04 9.14 13.77
C ALA A 235 -2.78 9.33 12.44
N LEU A 236 -3.71 8.42 12.14
CA LEU A 236 -4.58 8.53 10.96
C LEU A 236 -5.45 9.78 11.03
N ARG A 237 -6.05 10.08 12.19
CA ARG A 237 -6.84 11.30 12.37
C ARG A 237 -6.00 12.55 12.16
N ALA A 238 -4.79 12.61 12.71
CA ALA A 238 -3.97 13.79 12.62
C ALA A 238 -3.53 14.06 11.17
N LEU A 239 -3.11 13.02 10.46
CA LEU A 239 -2.76 13.13 9.04
C LEU A 239 -3.97 13.52 8.19
N GLN A 240 -5.14 12.90 8.42
CA GLN A 240 -6.35 13.22 7.69
C GLN A 240 -6.76 14.69 7.87
N ASN A 241 -6.68 15.24 9.08
CA ASN A 241 -6.98 16.66 9.31
C ASN A 241 -5.98 17.58 8.63
N CYS A 242 -4.69 17.21 8.63
CA CYS A 242 -3.66 17.97 7.91
C CYS A 242 -3.91 17.99 6.40
N TYR A 243 -4.22 16.84 5.80
CA TYR A 243 -4.56 16.77 4.37
C TYR A 243 -5.84 17.52 4.03
N ASN A 244 -6.87 17.42 4.88
CA ASN A 244 -8.12 18.15 4.68
C ASN A 244 -7.94 19.68 4.78
N HIS A 245 -6.94 20.15 5.52
CA HIS A 245 -6.56 21.57 5.56
C HIS A 245 -5.87 22.03 4.26
N GLY A 246 -5.37 21.10 3.44
CA GLY A 246 -4.57 21.41 2.25
C GLY A 246 -3.13 21.82 2.55
N ALA A 247 -2.61 21.44 3.73
CA ALA A 247 -1.25 21.78 4.14
C ALA A 247 -0.18 21.04 3.31
N ARG A 248 0.98 21.67 3.14
CA ARG A 248 2.08 21.14 2.32
C ARG A 248 2.90 20.10 3.07
N ASN A 249 3.06 18.93 2.47
CA ASN A 249 3.90 17.84 2.98
C ASN A 249 3.59 17.47 4.46
N CYS A 250 2.35 17.09 4.74
CA CYS A 250 1.95 16.60 6.07
C CYS A 250 2.74 15.35 6.47
N GLN A 251 3.47 15.44 7.58
CA GLN A 251 4.30 14.37 8.12
C GLN A 251 4.02 14.14 9.60
N LEU A 252 4.01 12.88 10.03
CA LEU A 252 3.99 12.55 11.45
C LEU A 252 5.32 13.01 12.07
N TYR A 253 5.22 13.87 13.08
CA TYR A 253 6.38 14.20 13.90
C TYR A 253 6.54 13.22 15.05
N ALA A 254 5.47 13.02 15.83
CA ALA A 254 5.48 12.16 16.99
C ALA A 254 4.20 11.34 17.13
N VAL A 255 4.37 10.12 17.63
CA VAL A 255 3.32 9.12 17.84
C VAL A 255 3.52 8.57 19.24
N ASP A 256 2.53 8.79 20.12
CA ASP A 256 2.62 8.53 21.56
C ASP A 256 3.81 9.21 22.23
N ASN A 257 4.84 8.44 22.56
CA ASN A 257 6.05 8.91 23.22
C ASN A 257 7.29 8.79 22.31
N THR A 258 7.08 8.64 21.00
CA THR A 258 8.15 8.36 20.03
C THR A 258 8.15 9.40 18.91
N VAL A 259 9.32 9.96 18.61
CA VAL A 259 9.54 10.81 17.43
C VAL A 259 9.77 9.92 16.21
N VAL A 260 8.95 10.09 15.18
CA VAL A 260 8.92 9.29 13.94
C VAL A 260 9.24 10.11 12.68
N TYR A 261 9.64 11.37 12.88
CA TYR A 261 9.91 12.31 11.80
C TYR A 261 11.15 11.94 10.99
N HIS A 262 11.04 11.98 9.66
CA HIS A 262 12.17 11.86 8.75
C HIS A 262 12.24 13.11 7.87
N PRO A 263 13.34 13.90 7.96
CA PRO A 263 13.50 15.09 7.13
C PRO A 263 13.44 14.75 5.65
N SER A 264 12.68 15.53 4.88
CA SER A 264 12.84 15.54 3.42
C SER A 264 14.21 16.17 3.08
N ALA A 265 14.81 15.79 1.96
CA ALA A 265 16.10 16.37 1.52
C ALA A 265 16.04 17.91 1.43
N ALA A 266 14.87 18.47 1.11
CA ALA A 266 14.62 19.92 1.07
C ALA A 266 14.47 20.55 2.46
N ALA A 267 13.81 19.87 3.41
CA ALA A 267 13.65 20.35 4.79
C ALA A 267 14.99 20.42 5.53
N GLY A 268 15.89 19.45 5.31
CA GLY A 268 17.23 19.45 5.91
C GLY A 268 18.06 20.69 5.54
N GLN A 269 17.85 21.26 4.34
CA GLN A 269 18.54 22.48 3.89
C GLN A 269 17.97 23.75 4.53
N LEU A 270 16.65 23.83 4.73
CA LEU A 270 15.99 24.96 5.41
C LEU A 270 16.38 25.05 6.89
N GLN A 271 16.56 23.90 7.54
CA GLN A 271 16.91 23.82 8.95
C GLN A 271 18.37 24.19 9.24
N GLN A 272 19.30 23.86 8.34
CA GLN A 272 20.70 24.33 8.41
C GLN A 272 20.81 25.85 8.21
N SER A 273 19.92 26.45 7.41
CA SER A 273 19.94 27.90 7.16
C SER A 273 19.39 28.74 8.31
N THR A 274 18.68 28.14 9.26
CA THR A 274 18.05 28.81 10.41
C THR A 274 18.78 28.54 11.74
N ALA A 275 19.81 27.69 11.75
CA ALA A 275 20.68 27.52 12.91
C ALA A 275 21.55 28.79 13.11
N PRO A 276 21.59 29.39 14.32
CA PRO A 276 22.45 30.53 14.56
C PRO A 276 23.92 30.10 14.44
N ALA A 277 24.69 30.84 13.65
CA ALA A 277 26.13 30.63 13.49
C ALA A 277 26.82 30.68 14.86
N GLY A 278 27.18 29.51 15.38
CA GLY A 278 27.94 29.36 16.62
C GLY A 278 29.28 30.06 16.49
N ARG A 279 29.50 31.04 17.38
CA ARG A 279 30.71 31.83 17.54
C ARG A 279 31.93 30.92 17.69
N ALA A 280 32.85 30.99 16.72
CA ALA A 280 34.15 30.35 16.81
C ALA A 280 34.87 30.81 18.08
N GLN A 281 35.20 29.87 18.96
CA GLN A 281 36.21 30.07 20.00
C GLN A 281 37.58 30.13 19.31
N GLN A 282 38.17 31.33 19.26
CA GLN A 282 39.61 31.49 19.09
C GLN A 282 40.20 31.62 20.48
N GLY A 283 41.06 30.68 20.84
CA GLY A 283 41.88 30.75 22.03
C GLY A 283 43.09 31.65 21.80
N GLU A 284 43.46 32.36 22.86
CA GLU A 284 44.81 32.71 23.28
C GLU A 284 44.84 32.70 24.81
#